data_AF-A0A9E3F558-F1
#
_entry.id   AF-A0A9E3F558-F1
#
_cell.length_a   1.000
_cell.length_b   1.000
_cell.length_c   1.000
_cell.angle_alpha   90.00
_cell.angle_beta   90.00
_cell.angle_gamma   90.00
#
_symmetry.space_group_name_H-M   'P 1'
#
loop_
_entity.id
_entity.type
_entity.pdbx_description
1 polymer ?
#
loop_
_entity_poly.entity_id
_entity_poly.type
_entity_poly.pdbx_seq_one_letter_code
_entity_poly.pdbx_strand_id
1 'polypeptide(L)'
;MQDDLCELRFDVPLPDGADVRGFERGWRDVLAAQKLTALTAPPAAAVSARFRLCGAGLEDGRASAWNRYLTARLAALPGAPSVAAESAGASPDWYGVKIWLSYRSHDLAALLKKSKQKTRPSHFRGRRP
;
A
#
# COMPACT_ATOMS: atom_id res chain seq x y z
N MET A 1 -1.99 20.72 -19.07
CA MET A 1 -2.70 19.44 -18.88
C MET A 1 -2.67 19.15 -17.39
N GLN A 2 -3.83 19.10 -16.72
CA GLN A 2 -3.88 18.67 -15.33
C GLN A 2 -3.52 17.18 -15.31
N ASP A 3 -2.41 16.83 -14.65
CA ASP A 3 -2.05 15.45 -14.35
C ASP A 3 -3.15 14.94 -13.40
N ASP A 4 -4.10 14.18 -13.95
CA ASP A 4 -5.17 13.58 -13.16
C ASP A 4 -4.52 12.52 -12.26
N LEU A 5 -4.45 12.80 -10.96
CA LEU A 5 -3.84 11.94 -9.95
C LEU A 5 -4.94 11.19 -9.19
N CYS A 6 -4.85 9.87 -9.18
CA CYS A 6 -5.69 9.01 -8.37
C CYS A 6 -4.99 8.69 -7.05
N GLU A 7 -5.68 8.90 -5.93
CA GLU A 7 -5.20 8.51 -4.60
C GLU A 7 -5.86 7.21 -4.15
N LEU A 8 -5.04 6.26 -3.72
CA LEU A 8 -5.46 5.03 -3.07
C LEU A 8 -5.17 5.11 -1.57
N ARG A 9 -6.11 4.62 -0.78
CA ARG A 9 -6.06 4.68 0.69
C ARG A 9 -6.04 3.28 1.27
N PHE A 10 -5.13 3.07 2.21
CA PHE A 10 -4.90 1.80 2.85
C PHE A 10 -4.85 1.99 4.36
N ASP A 11 -5.73 1.31 5.07
CA ASP A 11 -5.71 1.23 6.52
C ASP A 11 -5.07 -0.11 6.89
N VAL A 12 -3.86 -0.05 7.45
CA VAL A 12 -3.09 -1.23 7.86
C VAL A 12 -3.22 -1.38 9.37
N PRO A 13 -3.99 -2.36 9.88
CA PRO A 13 -4.06 -2.60 11.30
C PRO A 13 -2.68 -3.08 11.79
N LEU A 14 -2.22 -2.47 12.88
CA LEU A 14 -1.06 -2.97 13.61
C LEU A 14 -1.60 -3.76 14.81
N PRO A 15 -1.25 -5.03 15.00
CA PRO A 15 -1.57 -5.73 16.23
C PRO A 15 -0.91 -5.04 17.44
N ASP A 16 -1.49 -5.20 18.63
CA ASP A 16 -0.92 -4.63 19.85
C ASP A 16 0.51 -5.17 20.08
N GLY A 17 1.47 -4.26 20.31
CA GLY A 17 2.89 -4.61 20.40
C GLY A 17 3.54 -5.06 19.09
N ALA A 18 2.90 -4.84 17.93
CA ALA A 18 3.45 -5.22 16.63
C ALA A 18 4.84 -4.63 16.41
N ASP A 19 5.74 -5.50 15.98
CA ASP A 19 7.03 -5.13 15.42
C ASP A 19 6.90 -4.90 13.91
N VAL A 20 8.01 -4.50 13.29
CA VAL A 20 8.14 -4.32 11.84
C VAL A 20 7.60 -5.52 11.04
N ARG A 21 7.78 -6.76 11.53
CA ARG A 21 7.29 -7.95 10.83
C ARG A 21 5.78 -8.09 10.88
N GLY A 22 5.14 -7.67 11.97
CA GLY A 22 3.68 -7.60 12.09
C GLY A 22 3.07 -6.67 11.03
N PHE A 23 3.68 -5.49 10.85
CA PHE A 23 3.29 -4.56 9.79
C PHE A 23 3.46 -5.15 8.39
N GLU A 24 4.61 -5.75 8.07
CA GLU A 24 4.86 -6.31 6.73
C GLU A 24 3.88 -7.44 6.37
N ARG A 25 3.37 -8.16 7.37
CA ARG A 25 2.30 -9.14 7.16
C ARG A 25 0.97 -8.44 6.89
N GLY A 26 0.55 -7.52 7.77
CA GLY A 26 -0.69 -6.77 7.60
C GLY A 26 -0.74 -5.96 6.29
N TRP A 27 0.35 -5.31 5.93
CA TRP A 27 0.49 -4.58 4.66
C TRP A 27 0.27 -5.51 3.47
N ARG A 28 0.89 -6.70 3.49
CA ARG A 28 0.73 -7.69 2.42
C ARG A 28 -0.69 -8.23 2.36
N ASP A 29 -1.32 -8.48 3.51
CA ASP A 29 -2.70 -8.96 3.60
C ASP A 29 -3.67 -7.90 3.07
N VAL A 30 -3.47 -6.63 3.41
CA VAL A 30 -4.26 -5.50 2.87
C VAL A 30 -4.07 -5.40 1.35
N LEU A 31 -2.84 -5.45 0.85
CA LEU A 31 -2.57 -5.42 -0.59
C LEU A 31 -3.19 -6.61 -1.33
N ALA A 32 -3.15 -7.81 -0.73
CA ALA A 32 -3.74 -9.01 -1.29
C ALA A 32 -5.28 -8.94 -1.29
N ALA A 33 -5.89 -8.52 -0.18
CA ALA A 33 -7.33 -8.36 -0.02
C ALA A 33 -7.90 -7.34 -1.02
N GLN A 34 -7.18 -6.24 -1.25
CA GLN A 34 -7.58 -5.25 -2.25
C GLN A 34 -7.23 -5.66 -3.69
N LYS A 35 -6.58 -6.81 -3.91
CA LYS A 35 -6.07 -7.27 -5.23
C LYS A 35 -5.08 -6.29 -5.87
N LEU A 36 -4.34 -5.57 -5.03
CA LEU A 36 -3.42 -4.49 -5.40
C LEU A 36 -1.95 -4.88 -5.24
N THR A 37 -1.63 -6.16 -5.08
CA THR A 37 -0.25 -6.67 -5.09
C THR A 37 0.52 -6.30 -6.37
N ALA A 38 -0.18 -6.04 -7.47
CA ALA A 38 0.41 -5.56 -8.71
C ALA A 38 0.82 -4.06 -8.67
N LEU A 39 0.28 -3.28 -7.73
CA LEU A 39 0.59 -1.84 -7.59
C LEU A 39 1.92 -1.56 -6.88
N THR A 40 2.50 -2.58 -6.26
CA THR A 40 3.86 -2.52 -5.69
C THR A 40 4.92 -3.06 -6.64
N ALA A 41 4.55 -3.36 -7.89
CA ALA A 41 5.45 -3.83 -8.94
C ALA A 41 5.55 -2.81 -10.09
N PRO A 42 6.70 -2.70 -10.78
CA PRO A 42 6.78 -1.94 -12.03
C PRO A 42 5.75 -2.46 -13.03
N PRO A 43 4.98 -1.62 -13.76
CA PRO A 43 5.20 -0.19 -14.04
C PRO A 43 4.42 0.81 -13.16
N ALA A 44 3.81 0.36 -12.05
CA ALA A 44 3.02 1.21 -11.16
C ALA A 44 3.89 2.18 -10.34
N ALA A 45 4.42 3.21 -10.97
CA ALA A 45 5.20 4.22 -10.28
C ALA A 45 4.27 5.12 -9.46
N ALA A 46 4.25 4.93 -8.14
CA ALA A 46 3.60 5.90 -7.26
C ALA A 46 4.37 7.24 -7.40
N VAL A 47 3.63 8.33 -7.54
CA VAL A 47 4.19 9.68 -7.67
C VAL A 47 4.46 10.27 -6.28
N SER A 48 3.52 10.03 -5.35
CA SER A 48 3.67 10.44 -3.96
C SER A 48 3.06 9.42 -3.02
N ALA A 49 3.57 9.40 -1.79
CA ALA A 49 3.10 8.56 -0.72
C ALA A 49 2.98 9.41 0.54
N ARG A 50 1.92 9.20 1.30
CA ARG A 50 1.75 9.79 2.63
C ARG A 50 1.37 8.71 3.61
N PHE A 51 1.73 8.89 4.87
CA PHE A 51 1.29 7.97 5.89
C PHE A 51 1.04 8.67 7.21
N ARG A 52 0.17 8.08 8.03
CA ARG A 52 -0.15 8.55 9.38
C ARG A 52 -0.18 7.36 10.31
N LEU A 53 0.54 7.48 11.42
CA LEU A 53 0.45 6.56 12.53
C LEU A 53 -0.77 6.91 13.38
N CYS A 54 -1.58 5.91 13.72
CA CYS A 54 -2.77 6.06 14.53
C CYS A 54 -2.74 5.08 15.71
N GLY A 55 -3.23 5.56 16.85
CA GLY A 55 -3.52 4.74 18.02
C GLY A 55 -2.93 5.26 19.32
N ALA A 56 -3.43 4.75 20.45
CA ALA A 56 -3.00 5.13 21.78
C ALA A 56 -1.59 4.56 22.09
N GLY A 57 -0.73 5.34 22.75
CA GLY A 57 0.59 4.85 23.20
C GLY A 57 1.70 4.85 22.15
N LEU A 58 1.56 5.61 21.05
CA LEU A 58 2.69 6.02 20.23
C LEU A 58 3.55 7.03 21.01
N GLU A 59 4.26 6.54 22.03
CA GLU A 59 5.27 7.33 22.72
C GLU A 59 6.30 7.80 21.69
N ASP A 60 6.70 9.08 21.79
CA ASP A 60 7.53 9.81 20.82
C ASP A 60 8.74 9.00 20.28
N GLY A 61 9.33 8.14 21.13
CA GLY A 61 10.43 7.26 20.78
C GLY A 61 10.08 6.14 19.77
N ARG A 62 8.92 5.48 19.92
CA ARG A 62 8.47 4.43 18.97
C ARG A 62 7.92 5.05 17.69
N ALA A 63 7.20 6.17 17.80
CA ALA A 63 6.67 6.90 16.66
C ALA A 63 7.79 7.31 15.68
N SER A 64 8.92 7.77 16.21
CA SER A 64 10.09 8.15 15.40
C SER A 64 10.73 6.98 14.64
N ALA A 65 10.85 5.81 15.28
CA ALA A 65 11.35 4.60 14.63
C ALA A 65 10.41 4.11 13.52
N TRP A 66 9.11 4.11 13.80
CA TRP A 66 8.08 3.79 12.82
C TRP A 66 8.04 4.77 11.65
N ASN A 67 8.16 6.07 11.90
CA ASN A 67 8.23 7.08 10.85
C ASN A 67 9.41 6.84 9.92
N ARG A 68 10.61 6.59 10.46
CA ARG A 68 11.80 6.29 9.63
C ARG A 68 11.60 5.01 8.81
N TYR A 69 11.09 3.96 9.44
CA TYR A 69 10.85 2.69 8.77
C TYR A 69 9.84 2.82 7.62
N LEU A 70 8.67 3.42 7.89
CA LEU A 70 7.62 3.63 6.89
C LEU A 70 8.08 4.54 5.75
N THR A 71 8.85 5.59 6.08
CA THR A 71 9.44 6.48 5.07
C THR A 71 10.34 5.72 4.12
N ALA A 72 11.29 4.94 4.65
CA ALA A 72 12.20 4.12 3.84
C ALA A 72 11.44 3.07 3.02
N ARG A 73 10.42 2.45 3.62
CA ARG A 73 9.62 1.41 2.96
C ARG A 73 8.80 1.95 1.80
N LEU A 74 8.17 3.11 1.97
CA LEU A 74 7.38 3.77 0.93
C LEU A 74 8.27 4.39 -0.15
N ALA A 75 9.44 4.93 0.22
CA ALA A 75 10.41 5.46 -0.75
C ALA A 75 11.00 4.35 -1.64
N ALA A 76 11.04 3.11 -1.13
CA ALA A 76 11.46 1.93 -1.89
C ALA A 76 10.37 1.37 -2.83
N LEU A 77 9.18 1.96 -2.86
CA LEU A 77 8.15 1.58 -3.84
C LEU A 77 8.60 1.96 -5.26
N PRO A 78 8.17 1.22 -6.29
CA PRO A 78 8.42 1.59 -7.68
C PRO A 78 7.98 3.02 -7.95
N GLY A 79 8.80 3.77 -8.69
CA GLY A 79 8.59 5.20 -8.94
C GLY A 79 9.27 6.14 -7.95
N ALA A 80 9.82 5.61 -6.85
CA ALA A 80 10.45 6.39 -5.79
C ALA A 80 9.58 7.59 -5.37
N PRO A 81 8.33 7.34 -4.92
CA PRO A 81 7.39 8.40 -4.60
C PRO A 81 7.98 9.35 -3.56
N SER A 82 7.66 10.63 -3.68
CA SER A 82 7.91 11.57 -2.59
C SER A 82 7.08 11.14 -1.37
N VAL A 83 7.74 10.89 -0.24
CA VAL A 83 7.09 10.40 0.98
C VAL A 83 6.95 11.51 2.01
N ALA A 84 5.75 11.67 2.57
CA ALA A 84 5.51 12.57 3.70
C ALA A 84 4.82 11.85 4.86
N ALA A 85 5.36 12.02 6.07
CA ALA A 85 4.70 11.61 7.30
C ALA A 85 3.71 12.71 7.72
N GLU A 86 2.44 12.35 7.95
CA GLU A 86 1.48 13.24 8.58
C GLU A 86 1.52 13.09 10.10
N SER A 87 1.16 14.16 10.81
CA SER A 87 1.07 14.16 12.27
C SER A 87 0.25 12.98 12.78
N ALA A 88 0.79 12.30 13.80
CA ALA A 88 0.12 11.16 14.42
C ALA A 88 -1.28 11.58 14.87
N GLY A 89 -2.27 10.76 14.51
CA GLY A 89 -3.65 11.00 14.89
C GLY A 89 -3.97 10.27 16.19
N ALA A 90 -4.44 10.99 17.20
CA ALA A 90 -5.08 10.34 18.34
C ALA A 90 -6.34 9.61 17.83
N SER A 91 -6.31 8.29 17.85
CA SER A 91 -7.47 7.44 17.58
C SER A 91 -7.50 6.39 18.68
N PRO A 92 -8.25 6.65 19.77
CA PRO A 92 -8.24 5.76 20.94
C PRO A 92 -8.77 4.36 20.60
N ASP A 93 -9.60 4.23 19.57
CA ASP A 93 -10.26 2.98 19.18
C ASP A 93 -9.50 2.16 18.12
N TRP A 94 -8.37 2.66 17.59
CA TRP A 94 -7.68 2.00 16.47
C TRP A 94 -6.17 2.21 16.46
N TYR A 95 -5.41 1.11 16.49
CA TYR A 95 -3.96 1.09 16.33
C TYR A 95 -3.57 0.60 14.93
N GLY A 96 -2.85 1.43 14.17
CA GLY A 96 -2.52 1.13 12.79
C GLY A 96 -1.78 2.22 12.04
N VAL A 97 -1.54 1.97 10.75
CA VAL A 97 -0.94 2.91 9.81
C VAL A 97 -1.94 3.19 8.69
N LYS A 98 -2.28 4.45 8.49
CA LYS A 98 -2.98 4.90 7.28
C LYS A 98 -1.95 5.27 6.24
N ILE A 99 -2.10 4.76 5.03
CA ILE A 99 -1.19 5.01 3.91
C ILE A 99 -2.01 5.51 2.73
N TRP A 100 -1.56 6.61 2.13
CA TRP A 100 -2.10 7.18 0.92
C TRP A 100 -1.06 7.09 -0.18
N LEU A 101 -1.40 6.48 -1.31
CA LEU A 101 -0.53 6.38 -2.48
C LEU A 101 -1.18 7.08 -3.67
N SER A 102 -0.48 8.04 -4.26
CA SER A 102 -0.95 8.75 -5.43
C SER A 102 -0.30 8.19 -6.69
N TYR A 103 -1.12 7.89 -7.68
CA TYR A 103 -0.71 7.38 -8.99
C TYR A 103 -1.27 8.28 -10.08
N ARG A 104 -0.64 8.27 -11.26
CA ARG A 104 -1.26 8.87 -12.44
C ARG A 104 -2.46 8.03 -12.88
N SER A 105 -3.57 8.67 -13.21
CA SER A 105 -4.82 8.00 -13.59
C SER A 105 -4.63 7.00 -14.76
N HIS A 106 -3.73 7.30 -15.70
CA HIS A 106 -3.44 6.39 -16.83
C HIS A 106 -2.68 5.13 -16.42
N ASP A 107 -1.71 5.22 -15.51
CA ASP A 107 -0.96 4.08 -15.00
C ASP A 107 -1.86 3.16 -14.17
N LEU A 108 -2.68 3.75 -13.30
CA LEU A 108 -3.65 3.02 -12.51
C LEU A 108 -4.66 2.28 -13.40
N ALA A 109 -5.19 2.93 -14.44
CA ALA A 109 -6.10 2.31 -15.39
C ALA A 109 -5.45 1.14 -16.15
N ALA A 110 -4.17 1.26 -16.53
CA ALA A 110 -3.43 0.18 -17.19
C ALA A 110 -3.24 -1.05 -16.29
N LEU A 111 -2.98 -0.83 -14.99
CA LEU A 111 -2.81 -1.90 -13.99
C LEU A 111 -4.12 -2.63 -13.70
N LEU A 112 -5.22 -1.89 -13.52
CA LEU A 112 -6.55 -2.46 -13.30
C LEU A 112 -7.03 -3.28 -14.51
N LYS A 113 -6.71 -2.84 -15.74
CA LYS A 113 -7.01 -3.59 -16.97
C LYS A 113 -6.20 -4.88 -17.07
N LYS A 114 -4.91 -4.88 -16.72
CA LYS A 114 -4.07 -6.10 -16.71
C LYS A 114 -4.54 -7.13 -15.68
N SER A 115 -5.02 -6.70 -14.52
CA SER A 115 -5.53 -7.60 -13.48
C SER A 115 -6.78 -8.39 -13.93
N LYS A 116 -7.60 -7.82 -14.84
CA LYS A 116 -8.75 -8.52 -15.45
C LYS A 116 -8.39 -9.54 -16.53
N GLN A 117 -7.19 -9.51 -17.10
CA GLN A 117 -6.81 -10.40 -18.20
C GLN A 117 -6.25 -11.76 -17.76
N LYS A 118 -6.03 -11.98 -16.45
CA LYS A 118 -5.45 -13.23 -15.92
C LYS A 118 -6.49 -14.29 -15.52
N THR A 119 -7.69 -14.23 -16.06
CA THR A 119 -8.69 -15.31 -16.03
C THR A 119 -9.18 -15.60 -17.44
N ARG A 120 -8.26 -16.05 -18.32
CA ARG A 120 -8.70 -16.90 -19.43
C ARG A 120 -8.82 -18.33 -18.88
N PRO A 121 -10.01 -18.95 -18.90
CA PRO A 121 -10.13 -20.36 -18.57
C PRO A 121 -9.28 -21.12 -19.58
N SER A 122 -8.32 -21.91 -19.08
CA SER A 122 -7.57 -22.83 -19.90
C SER A 122 -8.58 -23.83 -20.47
N HIS A 123 -8.98 -23.62 -21.72
CA HIS A 123 -9.75 -24.59 -22.48
C HIS A 123 -8.83 -25.78 -22.72
N PHE A 124 -8.95 -26.79 -21.87
CA PHE A 124 -8.38 -28.11 -22.10
C PHE A 124 -9.11 -28.73 -23.29
N ARG A 125 -8.65 -28.41 -24.52
CA ARG A 125 -9.02 -29.17 -25.71
C ARG A 125 -8.22 -30.46 -25.69
N GLY A 126 -8.91 -31.53 -25.27
CA GLY A 126 -8.94 -32.83 -25.93
C GLY A 126 -7.65 -33.61 -26.07
N ARG A 127 -7.66 -34.84 -25.55
CA ARG A 127 -7.17 -36.03 -26.27
C ARG A 127 -7.86 -37.27 -25.70
N ARG A 128 -8.85 -37.79 -26.45
CA ARG A 128 -9.11 -39.24 -26.51
C ARG A 128 -8.25 -39.78 -27.65
N PRO A 129 -7.60 -40.92 -27.43
CA PRO A 129 -8.01 -42.14 -28.13
C PRO A 129 -8.65 -43.14 -27.17
#